data_AF-B2KEB2-F1
#
_entry.id   AF-B2KEB2-F1
#
_cell.length_a   1.000
_cell.length_b   1.000
_cell.length_c   1.000
_cell.angle_alpha   90.00
_cell.angle_beta   90.00
_cell.angle_gamma   90.00
#
_symmetry.space_group_name_H-M   'P 1'
#
loop_
_entity.id
_entity.type
_entity.pdbx_description
1 polymer ?
#
loop_
_entity_poly.entity_id
_entity_poly.type
_entity_poly.pdbx_seq_one_letter_code
_entity_poly.pdbx_strand_id
1 'polypeptide(L)'
;MTNWTQLVNSITPAAKTLGTEFITILWHIGLAVLALILGLYLSRFVNTYVKKVLNKIDFDNRTSKIGINEMCVRFGFGKSPTYILAFILSWVVMIIAIIYAAKALNLNEVQVLLEKFLAFLPKLFVSILILFGGLIFGKFLGNIIENSSKANNLSGGFIVARGVDAFIVLFSALLALENLGMATRLVNNVILVLLASMGLAFGIAVGLGSKDIVAEFLKKTFDKNKK
;
A
#
# COMPACT_ATOMS: atom_id res chain seq x y z
N MET A 1 66.85 -18.11 -19.22
CA MET A 1 65.89 -18.83 -18.34
C MET A 1 64.81 -17.92 -17.74
N THR A 2 64.95 -16.59 -17.81
CA THR A 2 64.01 -15.59 -17.25
C THR A 2 62.62 -15.54 -17.90
N ASN A 3 62.50 -15.90 -19.18
CA ASN A 3 61.21 -15.84 -19.90
C ASN A 3 60.24 -16.96 -19.51
N TRP A 4 60.75 -18.14 -19.15
CA TRP A 4 59.91 -19.29 -18.77
C TRP A 4 59.28 -19.10 -17.40
N THR A 5 60.02 -18.55 -16.43
CA THR A 5 59.50 -18.25 -15.10
C THR A 5 58.50 -17.09 -15.12
N GLN A 6 58.67 -16.10 -16.00
CA GLN A 6 57.67 -15.03 -16.21
C GLN A 6 56.37 -15.55 -16.83
N LEU A 7 56.44 -16.45 -17.83
CA LEU A 7 55.26 -17.09 -18.43
C LEU A 7 54.48 -17.95 -17.43
N VAL A 8 55.17 -18.73 -16.60
CA VAL A 8 54.50 -19.52 -15.55
C VAL A 8 53.86 -18.59 -14.52
N ASN A 9 54.55 -17.54 -14.09
CA ASN A 9 54.01 -16.58 -13.12
C ASN A 9 52.84 -15.74 -13.65
N SER A 10 52.66 -15.60 -14.97
CA SER A 10 51.49 -14.92 -15.56
C SER A 10 50.28 -15.85 -15.77
N ILE A 11 50.49 -17.16 -15.97
CA ILE A 11 49.41 -18.13 -16.22
C ILE A 11 48.89 -18.78 -14.91
N THR A 12 49.78 -18.98 -13.92
CA THR A 12 49.41 -19.60 -12.63
C THR A 12 48.31 -18.85 -11.87
N PRO A 13 48.31 -17.49 -11.81
CA PRO A 13 47.23 -16.74 -11.18
C PRO A 13 45.91 -16.93 -11.91
N ALA A 14 45.92 -16.88 -13.25
CA ALA A 14 44.73 -17.06 -14.09
C ALA A 14 44.10 -18.45 -13.91
N ALA A 15 44.92 -19.51 -13.89
CA ALA A 15 44.43 -20.87 -13.65
C ALA A 15 43.84 -21.04 -12.22
N LYS A 16 44.47 -20.42 -11.21
CA LYS A 16 43.96 -20.43 -9.83
C LYS A 16 42.63 -19.68 -9.71
N THR A 17 42.52 -18.49 -10.32
CA THR A 17 41.26 -17.72 -10.30
C THR A 17 40.13 -18.46 -10.99
N LEU A 18 40.37 -19.08 -12.15
CA LEU A 18 39.33 -19.88 -12.84
C LEU A 18 38.88 -21.08 -12.01
N GLY A 19 39.82 -21.76 -11.34
CA GLY A 19 39.49 -22.87 -10.43
C GLY A 19 38.65 -22.43 -9.23
N THR A 20 38.98 -21.28 -8.61
CA THR A 20 38.22 -20.75 -7.47
C THR A 20 36.84 -20.25 -7.89
N GLU A 21 36.72 -19.57 -9.02
CA GLU A 21 35.44 -19.08 -9.54
C GLU A 21 34.48 -20.24 -9.91
N PHE A 22 35.01 -21.37 -10.38
CA PHE A 22 34.19 -22.53 -10.69
C PHE A 22 33.58 -23.18 -9.43
N ILE A 23 34.40 -23.31 -8.37
CA ILE A 23 33.96 -23.84 -7.07
C ILE A 23 32.95 -22.91 -6.41
N THR A 24 33.17 -21.59 -6.48
CA THR A 24 32.22 -20.62 -5.94
C THR A 24 30.90 -20.67 -6.67
N ILE A 25 30.86 -20.75 -8.01
CA ILE A 25 29.60 -20.87 -8.77
C ILE A 25 28.82 -22.12 -8.35
N LEU A 26 29.48 -23.28 -8.25
CA LEU A 26 28.84 -24.52 -7.78
C LEU A 26 28.26 -24.38 -6.37
N TRP A 27 29.01 -23.74 -5.47
CA TRP A 27 28.56 -23.45 -4.11
C TRP A 27 27.31 -22.54 -4.09
N HIS A 28 27.32 -21.45 -4.87
CA HIS A 28 26.20 -20.51 -4.97
C HIS A 28 24.94 -21.16 -5.57
N ILE A 29 25.09 -22.02 -6.58
CA ILE A 29 23.98 -22.81 -7.13
C ILE A 29 23.41 -23.75 -6.07
N GLY A 30 24.28 -24.43 -5.30
CA GLY A 30 23.86 -25.29 -4.20
C GLY A 30 23.03 -24.55 -3.15
N LEU A 31 23.48 -23.35 -2.73
CA LEU A 31 22.74 -22.49 -1.81
C LEU A 31 21.39 -22.04 -2.38
N ALA A 32 21.32 -21.69 -3.66
CA ALA A 32 20.09 -21.28 -4.32
C ALA A 32 19.06 -22.41 -4.39
N VAL A 33 19.51 -23.62 -4.76
CA VAL A 33 18.65 -24.81 -4.77
C VAL A 33 18.15 -25.14 -3.37
N LEU A 34 19.03 -25.09 -2.36
CA LEU A 34 18.65 -25.31 -0.96
C LEU A 34 17.58 -24.29 -0.51
N ALA A 35 17.76 -23.01 -0.83
CA ALA A 35 16.80 -21.96 -0.52
C ALA A 35 15.43 -22.21 -1.16
N LEU A 36 15.40 -22.62 -2.43
CA LEU A 36 14.14 -22.97 -3.13
C LEU A 36 13.45 -24.19 -2.52
N ILE A 37 14.20 -25.24 -2.19
CA ILE A 37 13.64 -26.45 -1.56
C ILE A 37 13.03 -26.09 -0.19
N LEU A 38 13.76 -25.36 0.64
CA LEU A 38 13.25 -24.88 1.93
C LEU A 38 12.02 -24.00 1.75
N GLY A 39 12.02 -23.10 0.77
CA GLY A 39 10.89 -22.25 0.42
C GLY A 39 9.63 -23.01 -0.02
N LEU A 40 9.79 -24.03 -0.87
CA LEU A 40 8.69 -24.88 -1.31
C LEU A 40 8.10 -25.72 -0.17
N TYR A 41 8.93 -26.08 0.82
CA TYR A 41 8.46 -26.75 2.02
C TYR A 41 7.72 -25.78 2.95
N LEU A 42 8.33 -24.63 3.26
CA LEU A 42 7.74 -23.59 4.11
C LEU A 42 6.43 -23.03 3.54
N SER A 43 6.36 -22.79 2.24
CA SER A 43 5.14 -22.28 1.60
C SER A 43 3.96 -23.23 1.76
N ARG A 44 4.17 -24.54 1.60
CA ARG A 44 3.13 -25.57 1.84
C ARG A 44 2.73 -25.65 3.30
N PHE A 45 3.71 -25.55 4.20
CA PHE A 45 3.46 -25.48 5.64
C PHE A 45 2.57 -24.28 5.96
N VAL A 46 2.97 -23.07 5.57
CA VAL A 46 2.21 -21.83 5.80
C VAL A 46 0.80 -21.92 5.24
N ASN A 47 0.60 -22.41 4.01
CA ASN A 47 -0.74 -22.61 3.43
C ASN A 47 -1.65 -23.46 4.33
N THR A 48 -1.11 -24.56 4.86
CA THR A 48 -1.87 -25.50 5.69
C THR A 48 -2.19 -24.90 7.06
N TYR A 49 -1.21 -24.24 7.68
CA TYR A 49 -1.37 -23.62 8.99
C TYR A 49 -2.35 -22.44 8.94
N VAL A 50 -2.22 -21.56 7.94
CA VAL A 50 -3.13 -20.43 7.76
C VAL A 50 -4.57 -20.92 7.55
N LYS A 51 -4.79 -21.91 6.68
CA LYS A 51 -6.14 -22.50 6.50
C LYS A 51 -6.72 -23.04 7.80
N LYS A 52 -5.93 -23.76 8.60
CA LYS A 52 -6.37 -24.29 9.89
C LYS A 52 -6.77 -23.17 10.86
N VAL A 53 -5.98 -22.10 10.94
CA VAL A 53 -6.25 -20.95 11.82
C VAL A 53 -7.50 -20.20 11.36
N LEU A 54 -7.63 -19.91 10.07
CA LEU A 54 -8.76 -19.17 9.51
C LEU A 54 -10.08 -19.96 9.58
N ASN A 55 -10.03 -21.27 9.35
CA ASN A 55 -11.20 -22.13 9.53
C ASN A 55 -11.62 -22.20 11.01
N LYS A 56 -10.66 -22.20 11.94
CA LYS A 56 -10.96 -22.24 13.39
C LYS A 56 -11.71 -21.00 13.88
N ILE A 57 -11.55 -19.85 13.22
CA ILE A 57 -12.25 -18.60 13.56
C ILE A 57 -13.54 -18.38 12.76
N ASP A 58 -13.97 -19.37 11.97
CA ASP A 58 -15.11 -19.27 11.04
C ASP A 58 -15.01 -18.04 10.12
N PHE A 59 -13.82 -17.76 9.59
CA PHE A 59 -13.57 -16.57 8.77
C PHE A 59 -14.49 -16.51 7.55
N ASP A 60 -14.73 -17.65 6.91
CA ASP A 60 -15.61 -17.77 5.74
C ASP A 60 -17.07 -17.41 6.08
N ASN A 61 -17.55 -17.76 7.28
CA ASN A 61 -18.92 -17.43 7.71
C ASN A 61 -19.07 -15.95 8.15
N ARG A 62 -17.99 -15.30 8.59
CA ARG A 62 -18.00 -13.85 8.86
C ARG A 62 -17.94 -13.04 7.58
N THR A 63 -17.16 -13.48 6.60
CA THR A 63 -16.98 -12.79 5.32
C THR A 63 -18.17 -12.99 4.38
N SER A 64 -18.90 -14.10 4.48
CA SER A 64 -20.18 -14.29 3.76
C SER A 64 -21.25 -13.26 4.17
N LYS A 65 -21.33 -12.90 5.46
CA LYS A 65 -22.30 -11.90 5.96
C LYS A 65 -22.09 -10.50 5.39
N ILE A 66 -20.88 -10.19 4.92
CA ILE A 66 -20.48 -8.90 4.37
C ILE A 66 -20.43 -8.96 2.82
N GLY A 67 -20.81 -10.11 2.23
CA GLY A 67 -20.84 -10.34 0.79
C GLY A 67 -19.48 -10.47 0.11
N ILE A 68 -18.41 -10.66 0.90
CA ILE A 68 -17.04 -10.82 0.37
C ILE A 68 -16.91 -12.13 -0.41
N ASN A 69 -17.64 -13.17 -0.01
CA ASN A 69 -17.61 -14.47 -0.68
C ASN A 69 -18.18 -14.37 -2.12
N GLU A 70 -19.25 -13.59 -2.33
CA GLU A 70 -19.78 -13.35 -3.68
C GLU A 70 -18.79 -12.58 -4.55
N MET A 71 -18.02 -11.65 -3.98
CA MET A 71 -16.96 -10.95 -4.71
C MET A 71 -15.86 -11.92 -5.14
N CYS A 72 -15.38 -12.79 -4.24
CA CYS A 72 -14.36 -13.80 -4.56
C CYS A 72 -14.77 -14.74 -5.69
N VAL A 73 -16.04 -15.15 -5.73
CA VAL A 73 -16.60 -15.97 -6.82
C VAL A 73 -16.67 -15.18 -8.13
N ARG A 74 -17.11 -13.91 -8.09
CA ARG A 74 -17.16 -13.03 -9.29
C ARG A 74 -15.80 -12.79 -9.92
N PHE A 75 -14.74 -12.74 -9.12
CA PHE A 75 -13.37 -12.58 -9.59
C PHE A 75 -12.71 -13.91 -10.02
N GLY A 76 -13.42 -15.05 -9.97
CA GLY A 76 -12.91 -16.34 -10.42
C GLY A 76 -11.93 -17.03 -9.46
N PHE A 77 -11.77 -16.51 -8.23
CA PHE A 77 -10.79 -17.02 -7.25
C PHE A 77 -11.29 -18.22 -6.41
N GLY A 78 -12.50 -18.73 -6.67
CA GLY A 78 -13.05 -19.94 -6.04
C GLY A 78 -13.88 -19.70 -4.76
N LYS A 79 -14.20 -20.81 -4.06
CA LYS A 79 -15.33 -20.92 -3.11
C LYS A 79 -15.10 -20.35 -1.69
N SER A 80 -13.89 -19.84 -1.34
CA SER A 80 -13.73 -19.21 -0.02
C SER A 80 -12.58 -18.18 0.13
N PRO A 81 -12.80 -17.06 0.86
CA PRO A 81 -11.77 -16.07 1.19
C PRO A 81 -10.59 -16.64 1.96
N THR A 82 -10.83 -17.66 2.80
CA THR A 82 -9.77 -18.37 3.52
C THR A 82 -8.77 -19.04 2.58
N TYR A 83 -9.26 -19.68 1.51
CA TYR A 83 -8.37 -20.30 0.52
C TYR A 83 -7.50 -19.25 -0.16
N ILE A 84 -8.08 -18.11 -0.53
CA ILE A 84 -7.39 -17.01 -1.22
C ILE A 84 -6.30 -16.43 -0.32
N LEU A 85 -6.61 -16.14 0.94
CA LEU A 85 -5.63 -15.55 1.85
C LEU A 85 -4.48 -16.50 2.14
N ALA A 86 -4.77 -17.79 2.35
CA ALA A 86 -3.75 -18.81 2.55
C ALA A 86 -2.89 -19.03 1.30
N PHE A 87 -3.50 -18.97 0.11
CA PHE A 87 -2.79 -19.02 -1.16
C PHE A 87 -1.83 -17.83 -1.31
N ILE A 88 -2.31 -16.60 -1.08
CA ILE A 88 -1.50 -15.37 -1.15
C ILE A 88 -0.31 -15.45 -0.19
N LEU A 89 -0.55 -15.82 1.08
CA LEU A 89 0.51 -15.93 2.10
C LEU A 89 1.54 -17.02 1.74
N SER A 90 1.09 -18.16 1.22
CA SER A 90 1.98 -19.21 0.71
C SER A 90 2.84 -18.71 -0.45
N TRP A 91 2.26 -17.93 -1.35
CA TRP A 91 2.94 -17.35 -2.50
C TRP A 91 3.98 -16.29 -2.08
N VAL A 92 3.67 -15.47 -1.08
CA VAL A 92 4.61 -14.51 -0.45
C VAL A 92 5.85 -15.24 0.07
N VAL A 93 5.66 -16.35 0.80
CA VAL A 93 6.77 -17.17 1.31
C VAL A 93 7.60 -17.77 0.18
N MET A 94 6.96 -18.19 -0.91
CA MET A 94 7.66 -18.69 -2.09
C MET A 94 8.49 -17.59 -2.77
N ILE A 95 7.98 -16.36 -2.89
CA ILE A 95 8.74 -15.22 -3.43
C ILE A 95 9.95 -14.92 -2.56
N ILE A 96 9.80 -14.94 -1.23
CA ILE A 96 10.91 -14.74 -0.29
C ILE A 96 12.02 -15.76 -0.55
N ALA A 97 11.66 -17.03 -0.76
CA ALA A 97 12.65 -18.06 -1.09
C ALA A 97 13.35 -17.80 -2.44
N ILE A 98 12.63 -17.30 -3.44
CA ILE A 98 13.22 -16.90 -4.73
C ILE A 98 14.17 -15.71 -4.55
N ILE A 99 13.86 -14.75 -3.67
CA ILE A 99 14.77 -13.63 -3.34
C ILE A 99 16.07 -14.17 -2.73
N TYR A 100 15.98 -15.10 -1.77
CA TYR A 100 17.18 -15.73 -1.19
C TYR A 100 17.97 -16.54 -2.23
N ALA A 101 17.31 -17.22 -3.16
CA ALA A 101 17.96 -17.92 -4.25
C ALA A 101 18.65 -16.96 -5.23
N ALA A 102 18.00 -15.85 -5.58
CA ALA A 102 18.59 -14.79 -6.42
C ALA A 102 19.81 -14.15 -5.74
N LYS A 103 19.72 -13.90 -4.43
CA LYS A 103 20.83 -13.40 -3.61
C LYS A 103 22.00 -14.39 -3.57
N ALA A 104 21.72 -15.68 -3.42
CA ALA A 104 22.74 -16.72 -3.47
C ALA A 104 23.43 -16.77 -4.84
N LEU A 105 22.71 -16.52 -5.93
CA LEU A 105 23.26 -16.44 -7.29
C LEU A 105 23.91 -15.08 -7.63
N ASN A 106 23.98 -14.14 -6.68
CA ASN A 106 24.45 -12.77 -6.90
C ASN A 106 23.67 -12.00 -7.99
N LEU A 107 22.39 -12.35 -8.20
CA LEU A 107 21.49 -11.66 -9.14
C LEU A 107 20.87 -10.42 -8.48
N ASN A 108 21.70 -9.42 -8.18
CA ASN A 108 21.31 -8.24 -7.41
C ASN A 108 20.10 -7.48 -7.99
N GLU A 109 20.05 -7.31 -9.31
CA GLU A 109 18.94 -6.61 -9.97
C GLU A 109 17.61 -7.36 -9.81
N VAL A 110 17.64 -8.68 -9.97
CA VAL A 110 16.48 -9.55 -9.79
C VAL A 110 16.03 -9.54 -8.33
N GLN A 111 16.98 -9.63 -7.40
CA GLN A 111 16.70 -9.54 -5.96
C GLN A 111 15.98 -8.23 -5.61
N VAL A 112 16.51 -7.09 -6.04
CA VAL A 112 15.91 -5.77 -5.76
C VAL A 112 14.52 -5.63 -6.38
N LEU A 113 14.33 -6.16 -7.60
CA LEU A 113 13.02 -6.14 -8.24
C LEU A 113 11.99 -6.96 -7.46
N LEU A 114 12.35 -8.17 -7.01
CA LEU A 114 11.47 -9.03 -6.24
C LEU A 114 11.19 -8.47 -4.84
N GLU A 115 12.18 -7.87 -4.17
CA GLU A 115 11.99 -7.20 -2.88
C GLU A 115 11.01 -6.02 -3.00
N LYS A 116 11.14 -5.21 -4.06
CA LYS A 116 10.19 -4.13 -4.36
C LYS A 116 8.79 -4.66 -4.61
N PHE A 117 8.66 -5.76 -5.37
CA PHE A 117 7.38 -6.40 -5.62
C PHE A 117 6.75 -6.95 -4.32
N LEU A 118 7.54 -7.58 -3.45
CA LEU A 118 7.09 -8.06 -2.15
C LEU A 118 6.62 -6.92 -1.25
N ALA A 119 7.34 -5.79 -1.24
CA ALA A 119 6.96 -4.59 -0.49
C ALA A 119 5.73 -3.87 -1.07
N PHE A 120 5.40 -4.10 -2.34
CA PHE A 120 4.19 -3.56 -2.97
C PHE A 120 2.92 -4.28 -2.50
N LEU A 121 2.97 -5.57 -2.17
CA LEU A 121 1.79 -6.34 -1.72
C LEU A 121 1.12 -5.75 -0.46
N PRO A 122 1.84 -5.49 0.66
CA PRO A 122 1.26 -4.85 1.84
C PRO A 122 0.69 -3.46 1.54
N LYS A 123 1.41 -2.66 0.75
CA LYS A 123 0.97 -1.31 0.35
C LYS A 123 -0.33 -1.36 -0.45
N LEU A 124 -0.44 -2.30 -1.38
CA LEU A 124 -1.65 -2.52 -2.16
C LEU A 124 -2.84 -2.88 -1.27
N PHE A 125 -2.64 -3.78 -0.31
CA PHE A 125 -3.69 -4.14 0.65
C PHE A 125 -4.16 -2.93 1.46
N VAL A 126 -3.24 -2.16 2.05
CA VAL A 126 -3.58 -0.96 2.82
C VAL A 126 -4.25 0.10 1.95
N SER A 127 -3.85 0.24 0.68
CA SER A 127 -4.46 1.19 -0.26
C SER A 127 -5.91 0.83 -0.58
N ILE A 128 -6.21 -0.46 -0.75
CA ILE A 128 -7.59 -0.95 -0.91
C ILE A 128 -8.40 -0.64 0.35
N LEU A 129 -7.83 -0.86 1.55
CA LEU A 129 -8.51 -0.54 2.82
C LEU A 129 -8.80 0.96 2.95
N ILE A 130 -7.85 1.83 2.57
CA ILE A 130 -8.04 3.29 2.59
C ILE A 130 -9.19 3.68 1.64
N LEU A 131 -9.23 3.14 0.42
CA LEU A 131 -10.31 3.40 -0.52
C LEU A 131 -11.68 2.94 0.00
N PHE A 132 -11.77 1.71 0.50
CA PHE A 132 -13.00 1.19 1.09
C PHE A 132 -13.45 2.01 2.30
N GLY A 133 -12.52 2.36 3.19
CA GLY A 133 -12.77 3.22 4.34
C GLY A 133 -13.28 4.59 3.90
N GLY A 134 -12.65 5.20 2.90
CA GLY A 134 -13.05 6.47 2.33
C GLY A 134 -14.45 6.48 1.72
N LEU A 135 -14.81 5.42 0.99
CA LEU A 135 -16.15 5.28 0.41
C LEU A 135 -17.25 5.17 1.47
N ILE A 136 -16.97 4.47 2.57
CA ILE A 136 -17.93 4.31 3.68
C ILE A 136 -18.00 5.61 4.48
N PHE A 137 -16.85 6.19 4.79
CA PHE A 137 -16.75 7.40 5.60
C PHE A 137 -17.31 8.63 4.88
N GLY A 138 -17.06 8.76 3.57
CA GLY A 138 -17.63 9.82 2.74
C GLY A 138 -19.16 9.82 2.77
N LYS A 139 -19.76 8.65 2.54
CA LYS A 139 -21.22 8.46 2.65
C LYS A 139 -21.74 8.74 4.06
N PHE A 140 -21.02 8.29 5.08
CA PHE A 140 -21.42 8.52 6.47
C PHE A 140 -21.49 10.01 6.80
N LEU A 141 -20.45 10.79 6.46
CA LEU A 141 -20.47 12.25 6.68
C LEU A 141 -21.48 12.96 5.80
N GLY A 142 -21.59 12.58 4.52
CA GLY A 142 -22.61 13.13 3.62
C GLY A 142 -24.02 12.96 4.18
N ASN A 143 -24.35 11.76 4.66
CA ASN A 143 -25.64 11.46 5.28
C ASN A 143 -25.90 12.29 6.55
N ILE A 144 -24.89 12.51 7.39
CA ILE A 144 -25.03 13.38 8.58
C ILE A 144 -25.39 14.80 8.13
N ILE A 145 -24.66 15.36 7.17
CA ILE A 145 -24.88 16.73 6.67
C ILE A 145 -26.26 16.87 6.02
N GLU A 146 -26.67 15.87 5.24
CA GLU A 146 -27.98 15.85 4.59
C GLU A 146 -29.10 15.82 5.63
N ASN A 147 -28.99 14.94 6.63
CA ASN A 147 -29.98 14.79 7.69
C ASN A 147 -30.08 16.04 8.56
N SER A 148 -28.94 16.63 8.93
CA SER A 148 -28.90 17.89 9.68
C SER A 148 -29.50 19.05 8.89
N SER A 149 -29.28 19.10 7.57
CA SER A 149 -29.84 20.16 6.73
C SER A 149 -31.36 20.02 6.54
N LYS A 150 -31.85 18.79 6.37
CA LYS A 150 -33.30 18.51 6.32
C LYS A 150 -33.99 18.88 7.63
N ALA A 151 -33.37 18.59 8.78
CA ALA A 151 -33.91 18.96 10.09
C ALA A 151 -34.02 20.48 10.29
N ASN A 152 -33.19 21.28 9.60
CA ASN A 152 -33.18 22.74 9.69
C ASN A 152 -33.88 23.44 8.50
N ASN A 153 -34.59 22.70 7.63
CA ASN A 153 -35.26 23.23 6.43
C ASN A 153 -34.33 24.03 5.48
N LEU A 154 -33.04 23.68 5.41
CA LEU A 154 -32.07 24.35 4.55
C LEU A 154 -32.12 23.80 3.10
N SER A 155 -32.46 24.65 2.13
CA SER A 155 -32.70 24.29 0.72
C SER A 155 -31.43 23.94 -0.10
N GLY A 156 -30.26 23.81 0.53
CA GLY A 156 -28.99 23.48 -0.13
C GLY A 156 -28.25 22.26 0.45
N GLY A 157 -28.81 21.61 1.48
CA GLY A 157 -28.11 20.55 2.23
C GLY A 157 -27.63 19.36 1.40
N PHE A 158 -28.41 18.97 0.40
CA PHE A 158 -28.09 17.84 -0.48
C PHE A 158 -26.83 18.09 -1.32
N ILE A 159 -26.65 19.31 -1.86
CA ILE A 159 -25.49 19.65 -2.69
C ILE A 159 -24.22 19.67 -1.84
N VAL A 160 -24.31 20.23 -0.63
CA VAL A 160 -23.19 20.27 0.33
C VAL A 160 -22.82 18.86 0.78
N ALA A 161 -23.80 18.02 1.13
CA ALA A 161 -23.60 16.62 1.49
C ALA A 161 -22.90 15.83 0.39
N ARG A 162 -23.36 15.98 -0.87
CA ARG A 162 -22.76 15.35 -2.05
C ARG A 162 -21.32 15.84 -2.28
N GLY A 163 -21.07 17.13 -2.07
CA GLY A 163 -19.74 17.73 -2.17
C GLY A 163 -18.76 17.15 -1.15
N VAL A 164 -19.20 16.98 0.11
CA VAL A 164 -18.38 16.39 1.17
C VAL A 164 -18.08 14.92 0.92
N ASP A 165 -19.08 14.12 0.50
CA ASP A 165 -18.86 12.72 0.12
C ASP A 165 -17.84 12.62 -1.02
N ALA A 166 -18.05 13.36 -2.11
CA ALA A 166 -17.14 13.38 -3.25
C ALA A 166 -15.71 13.81 -2.87
N PHE A 167 -15.58 14.80 -1.97
CA PHE A 167 -14.30 15.28 -1.48
C PHE A 167 -13.56 14.20 -0.67
N ILE A 168 -14.24 13.53 0.26
CA ILE A 168 -13.64 12.48 1.09
C ILE A 168 -13.21 11.29 0.22
N VAL A 169 -14.02 10.90 -0.76
CA VAL A 169 -13.67 9.81 -1.68
C VAL A 169 -12.47 10.17 -2.54
N LEU A 170 -12.44 11.40 -3.09
CA LEU A 170 -11.29 11.91 -3.85
C LEU A 170 -10.01 11.89 -3.03
N PHE A 171 -10.05 12.41 -1.79
CA PHE A 171 -8.91 12.41 -0.89
C PHE A 171 -8.44 11.01 -0.53
N SER A 172 -9.38 10.10 -0.26
CA SER A 172 -9.06 8.70 0.04
C SER A 172 -8.41 8.00 -1.15
N ALA A 173 -8.85 8.32 -2.38
CA ALA A 173 -8.20 7.82 -3.60
C ALA A 173 -6.78 8.36 -3.77
N LEU A 174 -6.55 9.65 -3.48
CA LEU A 174 -5.21 10.25 -3.52
C LEU A 174 -4.28 9.62 -2.47
N LEU A 175 -4.74 9.44 -1.23
CA LEU A 175 -3.97 8.78 -0.17
C LEU A 175 -3.66 7.30 -0.49
N ALA A 176 -4.61 6.59 -1.08
CA ALA A 176 -4.38 5.23 -1.54
C ALA A 176 -3.32 5.17 -2.65
N LEU A 177 -3.34 6.12 -3.59
CA LEU A 177 -2.35 6.22 -4.64
C LEU A 177 -0.95 6.56 -4.09
N GLU A 178 -0.87 7.48 -3.13
CA GLU A 178 0.38 7.81 -2.42
C GLU A 178 0.97 6.56 -1.73
N ASN A 179 0.13 5.80 -1.03
CA ASN A 179 0.56 4.60 -0.31
C ASN A 179 1.10 3.50 -1.25
N LEU A 180 0.56 3.36 -2.47
CA LEU A 180 1.10 2.44 -3.47
C LEU A 180 2.56 2.76 -3.86
N GLY A 181 3.06 3.96 -3.56
CA GLY A 181 4.44 4.34 -3.86
C GLY A 181 4.68 4.74 -5.32
N MET A 182 3.64 4.76 -6.14
CA MET A 182 3.74 5.19 -7.54
C MET A 182 3.99 6.69 -7.58
N ALA A 183 5.21 7.10 -7.93
CA ALA A 183 5.61 8.49 -8.06
C ALA A 183 5.21 9.37 -6.85
N THR A 184 5.47 8.89 -5.63
CA THR A 184 5.17 9.61 -4.36
C THR A 184 5.62 11.05 -4.38
N ARG A 185 6.75 11.36 -5.02
CA ARG A 185 7.21 12.76 -5.15
C ARG A 185 6.27 13.62 -5.99
N LEU A 186 5.73 13.09 -7.09
CA LEU A 186 4.77 13.81 -7.94
C LEU A 186 3.41 13.90 -7.26
N VAL A 187 2.93 12.79 -6.68
CA VAL A 187 1.66 12.73 -5.95
C VAL A 187 1.66 13.67 -4.76
N ASN A 188 2.69 13.65 -3.91
CA ASN A 188 2.78 14.51 -2.72
C ASN A 188 2.87 15.98 -3.09
N ASN A 189 3.61 16.33 -4.14
CA ASN A 189 3.67 17.71 -4.62
C ASN A 189 2.30 18.19 -5.11
N VAL A 190 1.59 17.37 -5.89
CA VAL A 190 0.25 17.71 -6.39
C VAL A 190 -0.74 17.85 -5.22
N ILE A 191 -0.72 16.91 -4.26
CA ILE A 191 -1.57 16.99 -3.06
C ILE A 191 -1.27 18.26 -2.27
N LEU A 192 0.01 18.60 -2.04
CA LEU A 192 0.42 19.78 -1.30
C LEU A 192 -0.04 21.06 -2.00
N VAL A 193 0.17 21.18 -3.32
CA VAL A 193 -0.26 22.35 -4.11
C VAL A 193 -1.79 22.47 -4.13
N LEU A 194 -2.50 21.35 -4.28
CA LEU A 194 -3.96 21.32 -4.28
C LEU A 194 -4.52 21.73 -2.91
N LEU A 195 -3.98 21.19 -1.82
CA LEU A 195 -4.35 21.59 -0.46
C LEU A 195 -4.01 23.04 -0.16
N ALA A 196 -2.83 23.51 -0.56
CA ALA A 196 -2.43 24.90 -0.35
C ALA A 196 -3.35 25.88 -1.09
N SER A 197 -3.67 25.60 -2.35
CA SER A 197 -4.57 26.44 -3.15
C SER A 197 -6.01 26.43 -2.61
N MET A 198 -6.53 25.26 -2.25
CA MET A 198 -7.86 25.16 -1.62
C MET A 198 -7.89 25.87 -0.26
N GLY A 199 -6.88 25.68 0.58
CA GLY A 199 -6.78 26.35 1.88
C GLY A 199 -6.74 27.87 1.74
N LEU A 200 -5.99 28.39 0.77
CA LEU A 200 -5.96 29.82 0.44
C LEU A 200 -7.33 30.31 -0.05
N ALA A 201 -7.97 29.58 -0.99
CA ALA A 201 -9.28 29.95 -1.52
C ALA A 201 -10.35 29.98 -0.42
N PHE A 202 -10.40 28.96 0.44
CA PHE A 202 -11.30 28.92 1.59
C PHE A 202 -11.00 30.02 2.60
N GLY A 203 -9.72 30.27 2.90
CA GLY A 203 -9.30 31.34 3.81
C GLY A 203 -9.76 32.72 3.31
N ILE A 204 -9.59 33.00 2.01
CA ILE A 204 -10.04 34.25 1.39
C ILE A 204 -11.57 34.34 1.37
N ALA A 205 -12.27 33.27 0.97
CA ALA A 205 -13.72 33.25 0.89
C ALA A 205 -14.38 33.48 2.25
N VAL A 206 -13.92 32.78 3.29
CA VAL A 206 -14.43 32.93 4.66
C VAL A 206 -13.99 34.28 5.25
N GLY A 207 -12.74 34.70 5.03
CA GLY A 207 -12.22 35.97 5.54
C GLY A 207 -12.97 37.18 4.98
N LEU A 208 -13.23 37.21 3.67
CA LEU A 208 -14.04 38.25 3.05
C LEU A 208 -15.53 38.12 3.40
N GLY A 209 -16.07 36.90 3.41
CA GLY A 209 -17.50 36.65 3.66
C GLY A 209 -17.95 36.88 5.12
N SER A 210 -17.05 36.80 6.08
CA SER A 210 -17.35 37.04 7.51
C SER A 210 -17.00 38.44 7.99
N LYS A 211 -16.43 39.29 7.14
CA LYS A 211 -15.93 40.63 7.49
C LYS A 211 -16.96 41.47 8.25
N ASP A 212 -18.20 41.52 7.76
CA ASP A 212 -19.25 42.36 8.33
C ASP A 212 -19.72 41.83 9.69
N ILE A 213 -19.88 40.51 9.81
CA ILE A 213 -20.27 39.83 11.05
C ILE A 213 -19.21 40.07 12.14
N VAL A 214 -17.93 39.94 11.79
CA VAL A 214 -16.82 40.17 12.71
C VAL A 214 -16.74 41.66 13.10
N ALA A 215 -16.91 42.58 12.15
CA ALA A 215 -16.92 44.01 12.43
C ALA A 215 -18.04 44.40 13.41
N GLU A 216 -19.24 43.86 13.23
CA GLU A 216 -20.38 44.11 14.12
C GLU A 216 -20.16 43.50 15.51
N PHE A 217 -19.64 42.27 15.59
CA PHE A 217 -19.31 41.61 16.86
C PHE A 217 -18.27 42.39 17.66
N LEU A 218 -17.21 42.88 17.00
CA LEU A 218 -16.19 43.71 17.64
C LEU A 218 -16.80 45.02 18.15
N LYS A 219 -17.57 45.72 17.32
CA LYS A 219 -18.21 47.00 17.71
C LYS A 219 -19.10 46.81 18.93
N LYS A 220 -19.92 45.76 18.96
CA LYS A 220 -20.82 45.44 20.08
C LYS A 220 -20.05 45.08 21.36
N THR A 221 -18.91 44.41 21.25
CA THR A 221 -18.07 44.03 22.40
C THR A 221 -17.33 45.24 22.98
N PHE A 222 -16.83 46.14 22.13
CA PHE A 222 -16.14 47.35 22.56
C PHE A 222 -17.08 48.43 23.11
N ASP A 223 -18.30 48.58 22.58
CA ASP A 223 -19.29 49.53 23.13
C ASP A 223 -19.88 49.06 24.47
N LYS A 224 -19.94 47.75 24.73
CA LYS A 224 -20.45 47.21 26.01
C LYS A 224 -19.51 47.46 27.19
N ASN A 225 -18.22 47.71 26.93
CA ASN A 225 -17.20 48.02 27.93
C ASN A 225 -17.06 49.53 28.22
N LYS A 226 -17.94 50.37 27.65
CA LYS A 226 -17.97 51.83 27.85
C LYS A 226 -19.05 52.33 28.83
N LYS A 227 -19.68 51.44 29.59
CA LYS A 227 -20.50 51.76 30.78
C LYS A 227 -19.82 51.18 32.01
#